data_AF-A0A2T3G2V9-F1
#
_entry.id   AF-A0A2T3G2V9-F1
#
_cell.length_a   1.000
_cell.length_b   1.000
_cell.length_c   1.000
_cell.angle_alpha   90.00
_cell.angle_beta   90.00
_cell.angle_gamma   90.00
#
_symmetry.space_group_name_H-M   'P 1'
#
loop_
_entity.id
_entity.type
_entity.pdbx_description
1 polymer ?
#
loop_
_entity_poly.entity_id
_entity_poly.type
_entity_poly.pdbx_seq_one_letter_code
_entity_poly.pdbx_strand_id
1 'polypeptide(L)'
;MNKDSKKFIKYVKRIIPIHSKDKREFILLLTQRIKEFSGDLERCTYQDIVNEFGTPNEVAGSYIENMESNELIKKLNRKKLFQYFLLTLLILITLLWGFKMYRLNQLYEEAKSETHGYITEEIIK
;
A
#
# COMPACT_ATOMS: atom_id res chain seq x y z
N MET A 1 13.94 31.66 12.93
CA MET A 1 12.51 31.45 13.22
C MET A 1 12.15 32.15 14.51
N ASN A 2 11.17 33.04 14.45
CA ASN A 2 10.76 33.89 15.58
C ASN A 2 9.90 33.10 16.60
N LYS A 3 9.49 33.79 17.68
CA LYS A 3 8.69 33.18 18.77
C LYS A 3 7.31 32.75 18.29
N ASP A 4 6.67 33.51 17.40
CA ASP A 4 5.32 33.27 16.93
C ASP A 4 5.23 32.06 15.99
N SER A 5 6.18 31.91 15.06
CA SER A 5 6.32 30.71 14.22
C SER A 5 6.52 29.45 15.07
N LYS A 6 7.37 29.53 16.10
CA LYS A 6 7.57 28.40 17.04
C LYS A 6 6.27 28.06 17.79
N LYS A 7 5.51 29.08 18.21
CA LYS A 7 4.23 28.93 18.89
C LYS A 7 3.19 28.26 17.99
N PHE A 8 3.08 28.70 16.73
CA PHE A 8 2.18 28.13 15.73
C PHE A 8 2.46 26.64 15.49
N ILE A 9 3.71 26.29 15.15
CA ILE A 9 4.13 24.90 14.92
C ILE A 9 3.85 24.02 16.16
N LYS A 10 4.06 24.56 17.37
CA LYS A 10 3.77 23.84 18.62
C LYS A 10 2.28 23.50 18.75
N TYR A 11 1.38 24.40 18.36
CA TYR A 11 -0.06 24.12 18.41
C TYR A 11 -0.48 23.10 17.36
N VAL A 12 -0.03 23.23 16.11
CA VAL A 12 -0.30 22.22 15.06
C VAL A 12 0.17 20.82 15.50
N LYS A 13 1.38 20.71 16.05
CA LYS A 13 1.94 19.44 16.58
C LYS A 13 1.08 18.80 17.67
N ARG A 14 0.46 19.64 18.52
CA ARG A 14 -0.34 19.20 19.68
C ARG A 14 -1.70 18.68 19.26
N ILE A 15 -2.29 19.23 18.20
CA ILE A 15 -3.60 18.82 17.70
C ILE A 15 -3.53 17.45 17.03
N ILE A 16 -2.48 17.19 16.25
CA ILE A 16 -2.31 15.92 15.55
C ILE A 16 -1.94 14.81 16.56
N PRO A 17 -2.80 13.81 16.83
CA PRO A 17 -2.61 12.87 17.94
C PRO A 17 -1.60 11.75 17.66
N ILE A 18 -1.20 11.58 16.40
CA ILE A 18 -0.39 10.43 15.96
C ILE A 18 1.09 10.78 15.99
N HIS A 19 1.97 9.81 16.27
CA HIS A 19 3.42 9.94 16.07
C HIS A 19 3.86 9.03 14.92
N SER A 20 3.90 9.57 13.70
CA SER A 20 4.31 8.86 12.47
C SER A 20 5.49 9.55 11.78
N LYS A 21 6.16 8.84 10.85
CA LYS A 21 7.17 9.44 9.95
C LYS A 21 6.52 10.55 9.10
N ASP A 22 5.36 10.27 8.54
CA ASP A 22 4.59 11.20 7.71
C ASP A 22 4.26 12.50 8.47
N LYS A 23 3.93 12.42 9.78
CA LYS A 23 3.73 13.62 10.61
C LYS A 23 5.02 14.40 10.75
N ARG A 24 6.15 13.72 11.00
CA ARG A 24 7.45 14.39 11.14
C ARG A 24 7.81 15.15 9.88
N GLU A 25 7.60 14.52 8.72
CA GLU A 25 7.85 15.12 7.41
C GLU A 25 6.92 16.30 7.12
N PHE A 26 5.61 16.13 7.33
CA PHE A 26 4.64 17.23 7.21
C PHE A 26 5.01 18.44 8.06
N ILE A 27 5.33 18.20 9.34
CA ILE A 27 5.73 19.26 10.27
C ILE A 27 7.04 19.92 9.85
N LEU A 28 8.00 19.15 9.32
CA LEU A 28 9.28 19.67 8.86
C LEU A 28 9.07 20.60 7.65
N LEU A 29 8.29 20.17 6.67
CA LEU A 29 7.91 20.98 5.50
C LEU A 29 7.15 22.24 5.90
N LEU A 30 6.17 22.12 6.81
CA LEU A 30 5.43 23.28 7.33
C LEU A 30 6.38 24.26 8.05
N THR A 31 7.31 23.74 8.85
CA THR A 31 8.30 24.56 9.57
C THR A 31 9.21 25.30 8.59
N GLN A 32 9.62 24.63 7.50
CA GLN A 32 10.44 25.25 6.47
C GLN A 32 9.70 26.37 5.74
N ARG A 33 8.46 26.12 5.27
CA ARG A 33 7.66 27.13 4.58
C ARG A 33 7.38 28.36 5.45
N ILE A 34 7.04 28.15 6.73
CA ILE A 34 6.86 29.28 7.67
C ILE A 34 8.18 30.02 7.90
N LYS A 35 9.32 29.32 7.93
CA LYS A 35 10.63 29.95 8.09
C LYS A 35 10.96 30.85 6.90
N GLU A 36 10.72 30.37 5.68
CA GLU A 36 10.90 31.12 4.43
C GLU A 36 10.02 32.37 4.44
N PHE A 37 8.69 32.21 4.63
CA PHE A 37 7.76 33.33 4.74
C PHE A 37 8.14 34.35 5.83
N SER A 38 8.52 33.88 7.03
CA SER A 38 8.90 34.77 8.13
C SER A 38 10.23 35.50 7.91
N GLY A 39 11.07 35.01 6.98
CA GLY A 39 12.36 35.61 6.65
C GLY A 39 12.23 36.81 5.71
N ASP A 40 11.15 36.85 4.92
CA ASP A 40 10.89 37.90 3.94
C ASP A 40 10.22 39.15 4.56
N LEU A 41 9.75 39.04 5.81
CA LEU A 41 9.10 40.12 6.55
C LEU A 41 10.04 40.70 7.62
N GLU A 42 10.20 42.02 7.66
CA GLU A 42 10.94 42.72 8.73
C GLU A 42 10.40 42.36 10.13
N ARG A 43 9.08 42.14 10.24
CA ARG A 43 8.42 41.68 11.46
C ARG A 43 7.21 40.81 11.16
N CYS A 44 7.39 39.49 11.20
CA CYS A 44 6.31 38.51 11.09
C CYS A 44 5.62 38.29 12.46
N THR A 45 4.32 38.51 12.54
CA THR A 45 3.49 38.25 13.73
C THR A 45 2.75 36.92 13.63
N TYR A 46 2.19 36.45 14.74
CA TYR A 46 1.33 35.25 14.74
C TYR A 46 0.14 35.38 13.79
N GLN A 47 -0.47 36.57 13.68
CA GLN A 47 -1.63 36.76 12.81
C GLN A 47 -1.25 36.68 11.34
N ASP A 48 -0.06 37.15 10.96
CA ASP A 48 0.43 37.05 9.57
C ASP A 48 0.59 35.59 9.16
N ILE A 49 1.09 34.74 10.08
CA ILE A 49 1.21 33.30 9.86
C ILE A 49 -0.17 32.65 9.72
N VAL A 50 -1.14 33.04 10.55
CA VAL A 50 -2.52 32.52 10.45
C VAL A 50 -3.18 32.96 9.15
N ASN A 51 -2.95 34.18 8.69
CA ASN A 51 -3.53 34.69 7.45
C ASN A 51 -2.97 33.96 6.23
N GLU A 52 -1.68 33.64 6.22
CA GLU A 52 -1.02 32.95 5.10
C GLU A 52 -1.26 31.43 5.12
N PHE A 53 -1.12 30.79 6.28
CA PHE A 53 -1.13 29.33 6.39
C PHE A 53 -2.45 28.76 6.90
N GLY A 54 -3.36 29.60 7.41
CA GLY A 54 -4.57 29.18 8.14
C GLY A 54 -4.32 28.99 9.64
N THR A 55 -5.40 28.78 10.39
CA THR A 55 -5.31 28.51 11.83
C THR A 55 -4.66 27.15 12.10
N PRO A 56 -4.07 26.92 13.29
CA PRO A 56 -3.49 25.63 13.63
C PRO A 56 -4.48 24.46 13.52
N ASN A 57 -5.77 24.71 13.78
CA ASN A 57 -6.84 23.71 13.68
C ASN A 57 -7.14 23.35 12.23
N GLU A 58 -7.23 24.33 11.34
CA GLU A 58 -7.46 24.09 9.91
C GLU A 58 -6.29 23.34 9.29
N VAL A 59 -5.05 23.76 9.57
CA VAL A 59 -3.83 23.11 9.08
C VAL A 59 -3.73 21.66 9.57
N ALA A 60 -3.97 21.44 10.87
CA ALA A 60 -3.95 20.09 11.43
C ALA A 60 -5.12 19.23 10.91
N GLY A 61 -6.32 19.81 10.80
CA GLY A 61 -7.52 19.13 10.31
C GLY A 61 -7.35 18.66 8.87
N SER A 62 -6.89 19.54 7.99
CA SER A 62 -6.61 19.20 6.59
C SER A 62 -5.56 18.08 6.48
N TYR A 63 -4.52 18.10 7.31
CA TYR A 63 -3.55 17.01 7.34
C TYR A 63 -4.17 15.66 7.74
N ILE A 64 -5.01 15.67 8.79
CA ILE A 64 -5.68 14.46 9.29
C ILE A 64 -6.64 13.89 8.25
N GLU A 65 -7.48 14.73 7.64
CA GLU A 65 -8.46 14.33 6.62
C GLU A 65 -7.79 13.71 5.38
N ASN A 66 -6.70 14.33 4.91
CA ASN A 66 -5.90 13.80 3.81
C ASN A 66 -5.25 12.46 4.16
N MET A 67 -4.76 12.31 5.40
CA MET A 67 -4.17 11.06 5.88
C MET A 67 -5.22 9.93 5.94
N GLU A 68 -6.42 10.21 6.46
CA GLU A 68 -7.51 9.23 6.51
C GLU A 68 -7.93 8.78 5.12
N SER A 69 -8.08 9.73 4.19
CA SER A 69 -8.40 9.44 2.78
C SER A 69 -7.36 8.53 2.13
N ASN A 70 -6.07 8.82 2.33
CA ASN A 70 -4.98 7.99 1.81
C ASN A 70 -4.93 6.59 2.45
N GLU A 71 -5.19 6.47 3.74
CA GLU A 71 -5.30 5.19 4.44
C GLU A 71 -6.44 4.33 3.87
N LEU A 72 -7.60 4.94 3.56
CA LEU A 72 -8.72 4.26 2.90
C LEU A 72 -8.33 3.74 1.52
N ILE A 73 -7.69 4.57 0.69
CA ILE A 73 -7.20 4.17 -0.64
C ILE A 73 -6.18 3.02 -0.52
N LYS A 74 -5.22 3.11 0.41
CA LYS A 74 -4.25 2.03 0.67
C LYS A 74 -4.95 0.72 1.08
N LYS A 75 -5.97 0.78 1.93
CA LYS A 75 -6.76 -0.41 2.33
C LYS A 75 -7.49 -1.02 1.13
N LEU A 76 -8.10 -0.20 0.28
CA LEU A 76 -8.77 -0.66 -0.94
C LEU A 76 -7.79 -1.34 -1.91
N ASN A 77 -6.63 -0.74 -2.14
CA ASN A 77 -5.60 -1.31 -3.02
C ASN A 77 -5.02 -2.61 -2.45
N ARG A 78 -4.79 -2.70 -1.14
CA ARG A 78 -4.36 -3.95 -0.48
C ARG A 78 -5.39 -5.08 -0.66
N LYS A 79 -6.69 -4.78 -0.53
CA LYS A 79 -7.75 -5.76 -0.80
C LYS A 79 -7.72 -6.27 -2.24
N LYS A 80 -7.58 -5.37 -3.22
CA LYS A 80 -7.48 -5.75 -4.65
C LYS A 80 -6.24 -6.60 -4.92
N LEU A 81 -5.08 -6.20 -4.40
CA LEU A 81 -3.84 -6.96 -4.56
C LEU A 81 -3.95 -8.37 -3.96
N PHE A 82 -4.56 -8.49 -2.78
CA PHE A 82 -4.82 -9.80 -2.16
C PHE A 82 -5.79 -10.66 -2.98
N GLN A 83 -6.83 -10.06 -3.57
CA GLN A 83 -7.75 -10.78 -4.47
C GLN A 83 -7.02 -11.32 -5.71
N TYR A 84 -6.18 -10.51 -6.36
CA TYR A 84 -5.38 -10.97 -7.51
C TYR A 84 -4.41 -12.08 -7.13
N PHE A 85 -3.75 -11.97 -5.97
CA PHE A 85 -2.87 -13.02 -5.44
C PHE A 85 -3.61 -14.35 -5.23
N LEU A 86 -4.85 -14.31 -4.74
CA LEU A 86 -5.64 -15.52 -4.54
C LEU A 86 -6.06 -16.16 -5.86
N LEU A 87 -6.43 -15.35 -6.86
CA LEU A 87 -6.75 -15.81 -8.20
C LEU A 87 -5.55 -16.45 -8.90
N THR A 88 -4.36 -15.85 -8.81
CA THR A 88 -3.14 -16.44 -9.40
C THR A 88 -2.78 -17.76 -8.72
N LEU A 89 -2.95 -17.86 -7.40
CA LEU A 89 -2.73 -19.11 -6.67
C LEU A 89 -3.68 -20.22 -7.12
N LEU A 90 -4.97 -19.90 -7.34
CA LEU A 90 -5.95 -20.86 -7.87
C LEU A 90 -5.54 -21.38 -9.26
N ILE A 91 -5.13 -20.49 -10.15
CA ILE A 91 -4.66 -20.86 -11.49
C ILE A 91 -3.46 -21.81 -11.39
N LEU A 92 -2.47 -21.51 -10.55
CA LEU A 92 -1.31 -22.39 -10.35
C LEU A 92 -1.70 -23.78 -9.85
N ILE A 93 -2.64 -23.87 -8.91
CA ILE A 93 -3.16 -25.16 -8.42
C ILE A 93 -3.81 -25.95 -9.56
N THR A 94 -4.64 -25.30 -10.38
CA THR A 94 -5.30 -25.96 -11.52
C THR A 94 -4.29 -26.46 -12.56
N LEU A 95 -3.22 -25.70 -12.82
CA LEU A 95 -2.15 -26.11 -13.74
C LEU A 95 -1.37 -27.32 -13.21
N LEU A 96 -1.05 -27.33 -11.92
CA LEU A 96 -0.35 -28.48 -11.28
C LEU A 96 -1.20 -29.75 -11.32
N TRP A 97 -2.50 -29.64 -11.06
CA TRP A 97 -3.43 -30.76 -11.18
C TRP A 97 -3.55 -31.24 -12.63
N GLY A 98 -3.70 -30.33 -13.58
CA GLY A 98 -3.74 -30.67 -15.01
C GLY A 98 -2.46 -31.39 -15.47
N PHE A 99 -1.29 -30.92 -15.03
CA PHE A 99 -0.01 -31.58 -15.33
C PHE A 99 0.09 -32.99 -14.74
N LYS A 100 -0.31 -33.17 -13.46
CA LYS A 100 -0.36 -34.49 -12.84
C LYS A 100 -1.31 -35.43 -13.56
N MET A 101 -2.49 -34.95 -13.93
CA MET A 101 -3.49 -35.72 -14.67
C MET A 101 -2.96 -36.14 -16.04
N TYR A 102 -2.31 -35.24 -16.76
CA TYR A 102 -1.68 -35.54 -18.05
C TYR A 102 -0.62 -36.65 -17.93
N ARG A 103 0.27 -36.55 -16.93
CA ARG A 103 1.28 -37.57 -16.65
C ARG A 103 0.66 -38.92 -16.28
N LEU A 104 -0.40 -38.91 -15.47
CA LEU A 104 -1.13 -40.13 -15.10
C LEU A 104 -1.76 -40.78 -16.33
N ASN A 105 -2.35 -39.99 -17.23
CA ASN A 105 -2.95 -40.51 -18.46
C ASN A 105 -1.91 -41.13 -19.40
N GLN A 106 -0.70 -40.54 -19.51
CA GLN A 106 0.39 -41.16 -20.26
C GLN A 106 0.79 -42.53 -19.70
N LEU A 107 0.95 -42.63 -18.38
CA LEU A 107 1.27 -43.90 -17.72
C LEU A 107 0.16 -44.94 -17.90
N TYR A 108 -1.09 -44.51 -17.90
CA TYR A 108 -2.23 -45.38 -18.14
C TYR A 108 -2.22 -45.96 -19.57
N GLU A 109 -1.97 -45.14 -20.58
CA GLU A 109 -1.88 -45.62 -21.97
C GLU A 109 -0.67 -46.55 -22.18
N GLU A 110 0.48 -46.24 -21.56
CA GLU A 110 1.67 -47.09 -21.60
C GLU A 110 1.37 -48.49 -21.04
N ALA A 111 0.84 -48.58 -19.82
CA ALA A 111 0.48 -49.86 -19.18
C ALA A 111 -0.60 -50.63 -19.96
N LYS A 112 -1.57 -49.92 -20.56
CA LYS A 112 -2.62 -50.54 -21.38
C LYS A 112 -2.06 -51.14 -22.66
N SER A 113 -1.16 -50.44 -23.35
CA SER A 113 -0.51 -50.92 -24.56
C SER A 113 0.35 -52.16 -24.32
N GLU A 114 1.10 -52.17 -23.21
CA GLU A 114 1.91 -53.31 -22.77
C GLU A 114 1.01 -54.53 -22.49
N THR A 115 -0.08 -54.36 -21.74
CA THR A 115 -1.03 -55.44 -21.44
C THR A 115 -1.68 -56.00 -22.70
N HIS A 116 -2.04 -55.15 -23.67
CA HIS A 116 -2.63 -55.60 -24.94
C HIS A 116 -1.65 -56.41 -25.79
N GLY A 117 -0.36 -56.03 -25.80
CA GLY A 117 0.70 -56.76 -26.49
C GLY A 117 0.89 -58.17 -25.93
N TYR A 118 0.97 -58.32 -24.61
CA TYR A 118 1.09 -59.62 -23.94
C TYR A 118 -0.06 -60.58 -24.28
N ILE A 119 -1.31 -60.10 -24.26
CA ILE A 119 -2.48 -60.93 -24.58
C ILE A 119 -2.45 -61.39 -26.05
N THR A 120 -2.03 -60.54 -26.97
CA THR A 120 -1.95 -60.93 -28.40
C THR A 120 -0.87 -61.97 -28.67
N GLU A 121 0.29 -61.91 -28.00
CA GLU A 121 1.35 -62.91 -28.16
C GLU A 121 0.93 -64.27 -27.60
N GLU A 122 0.17 -64.31 -26.51
CA GLU A 122 -0.33 -65.54 -25.90
C GLU A 122 -1.38 -66.26 -26.78
N ILE A 123 -2.21 -65.51 -27.53
CA ILE A 123 -3.24 -66.08 -28.42
C ILE A 123 -2.64 -66.65 -29.72
N ILE A 124 -1.51 -66.10 -30.20
CA ILE A 124 -0.89 -66.50 -31.48
C ILE A 124 0.01 -67.75 -31.32
N LYS A 125 0.35 -68.13 -30.09
CA LYS A 125 1.25 -69.25 -29.77
C LYS A 125 0.50 -70.56 -29.56
#